data_AF-A0A1M5BVT6-F1
#
_entry.id   AF-A0A1M5BVT6-F1
#
_cell.length_a   1.000
_cell.length_b   1.000
_cell.length_c   1.000
_cell.angle_alpha   90.00
_cell.angle_beta   90.00
_cell.angle_gamma   90.00
#
_symmetry.space_group_name_H-M   'P 1'
#
loop_
_entity.id
_entity.type
_entity.pdbx_description
1 polymer ?
#
loop_
_entity_poly.entity_id
_entity_poly.type
_entity_poly.pdbx_seq_one_letter_code
_entity_poly.pdbx_strand_id
1 'polypeptide(L)'
;MTTRPQSRRPTATLRYGDLDAYCDSLERTGLVRVILKANRRHGYALSVENAGDFRRVVDGHGRQLWFRTVDQALEELANIPYLSEEFSIDRTDW
;
A
#
# COMPACT_ATOMS: atom_id res chain seq x y z
N MET A 1 -2.08 -25.15 -6.11
CA MET A 1 -0.75 -24.66 -5.72
C MET A 1 -0.91 -23.23 -5.22
N THR A 2 -1.00 -23.03 -3.91
CA THR A 2 -1.13 -21.69 -3.31
C THR A 2 0.27 -21.11 -3.17
N THR A 3 0.62 -20.20 -4.08
CA THR A 3 1.85 -19.41 -4.01
C THR A 3 1.82 -18.61 -2.71
N ARG A 4 2.72 -18.97 -1.78
CA ARG A 4 3.01 -18.13 -0.61
C ARG A 4 3.33 -16.72 -1.12
N PRO A 5 2.76 -15.65 -0.57
CA PRO A 5 3.26 -14.32 -0.88
C PRO A 5 4.69 -14.28 -0.36
N GLN A 6 5.66 -14.38 -1.27
CA GLN A 6 7.04 -14.03 -0.98
C GLN A 6 6.99 -12.64 -0.35
N SER A 7 7.64 -12.48 0.80
CA SER A 7 7.94 -11.17 1.37
C SER A 7 8.78 -10.39 0.35
N ARG A 8 8.11 -9.78 -0.63
CA ARG A 8 8.70 -8.88 -1.61
C ARG A 8 9.02 -7.62 -0.83
N ARG A 9 10.32 -7.43 -0.57
CA ARG A 9 10.82 -6.22 0.06
C ARG A 9 10.46 -5.04 -0.86
N PRO A 10 9.92 -3.95 -0.32
CA PRO A 10 9.59 -2.80 -1.15
C PRO A 10 10.83 -2.34 -1.92
N THR A 11 10.69 -2.22 -3.23
CA THR A 11 11.74 -1.81 -4.17
C THR A 11 11.97 -0.30 -4.14
N ALA A 12 10.94 0.47 -3.77
CA ALA A 12 11.00 1.92 -3.67
C ALA A 12 10.04 2.49 -2.60
N THR A 13 10.20 3.77 -2.29
CA THR A 13 9.28 4.55 -1.44
C THR A 13 8.44 5.49 -2.29
N LEU A 14 7.16 5.63 -1.96
CA LEU A 14 6.20 6.54 -2.58
C LEU A 14 5.62 7.46 -1.51
N ARG A 15 5.61 8.77 -1.71
CA ARG A 15 4.96 9.67 -0.74
C ARG A 15 3.45 9.56 -0.90
N TYR A 16 2.72 9.62 0.21
CA TYR A 16 1.27 9.55 0.23
C TYR A 16 0.62 10.64 -0.62
N GLY A 17 1.17 11.86 -0.59
CA GLY A 17 0.69 12.96 -1.44
C GLY A 17 0.90 12.74 -2.95
N ASP A 18 1.82 11.85 -3.34
CA ASP A 18 2.06 11.47 -4.74
C ASP A 18 1.27 10.21 -5.14
N LEU A 19 0.49 9.63 -4.23
CA LEU A 19 -0.21 8.36 -4.47
C LEU A 19 -1.28 8.49 -5.56
N ASP A 20 -2.01 9.60 -5.56
CA ASP A 20 -3.01 9.92 -6.59
C ASP A 20 -2.36 10.01 -7.98
N ALA A 21 -1.33 10.85 -8.12
CA ALA A 21 -0.58 11.00 -9.36
C ALA A 21 0.09 9.69 -9.81
N TYR A 22 0.56 8.87 -8.86
CA TYR A 22 1.10 7.54 -9.17
C TYR A 22 0.03 6.59 -9.74
N CYS A 23 -1.19 6.65 -9.21
CA CYS A 23 -2.32 5.85 -9.71
C CYS A 23 -2.87 6.37 -11.05
N ASP A 24 -2.74 7.67 -11.33
CA ASP A 24 -3.14 8.27 -12.61
C ASP A 24 -2.09 8.08 -13.73
N SER A 25 -0.84 7.79 -13.38
CA SER A 25 0.27 7.68 -14.35
C SER A 25 -0.03 6.70 -15.50
N LEU A 26 0.30 7.14 -16.72
CA LEU A 26 0.21 6.35 -17.95
C LEU A 26 1.14 5.13 -17.96
N GLU A 27 2.14 5.10 -17.07
CA GLU A 27 3.04 3.96 -16.92
C GLU A 27 2.41 2.78 -16.14
N ARG A 28 1.21 2.97 -15.58
CA ARG A 28 0.52 1.88 -14.85
C ARG A 28 0.08 0.78 -15.80
N THR A 29 0.22 -0.46 -15.35
CA THR A 29 -0.21 -1.65 -16.09
C THR A 29 -1.40 -2.31 -15.38
N GLY A 30 -2.38 -1.49 -14.97
CA GLY A 30 -3.64 -1.95 -14.36
C GLY A 30 -4.06 -1.14 -13.13
N LEU A 31 -4.86 -1.78 -12.27
CA LEU A 31 -5.25 -1.25 -10.96
C LEU A 31 -4.11 -1.42 -9.97
N VAL A 32 -3.92 -0.43 -9.09
CA VAL A 32 -2.90 -0.47 -8.05
C VAL A 32 -3.46 -1.21 -6.83
N ARG A 33 -2.79 -2.28 -6.41
CA ARG A 33 -3.22 -3.08 -5.27
C ARG A 33 -2.73 -2.49 -3.97
N VAL A 34 -3.62 -2.40 -2.99
CA VAL A 34 -3.30 -1.94 -1.63
C VAL A 34 -2.88 -3.13 -0.75
N ILE A 35 -1.79 -2.94 0.00
CA ILE A 35 -1.28 -3.91 0.96
C ILE A 35 -1.07 -3.21 2.30
N LEU A 36 -1.85 -3.61 3.32
CA LEU A 36 -1.72 -3.15 4.68
C LEU A 36 -0.88 -4.15 5.49
N LYS A 37 0.33 -3.73 5.88
CA LYS A 37 1.23 -4.51 6.73
C LYS A 37 0.91 -4.28 8.19
N ALA A 38 0.36 -5.31 8.82
CA ALA A 38 -0.11 -5.26 10.19
C ALA A 38 1.09 -5.36 11.15
N ASN A 39 1.09 -4.51 12.18
CA ASN A 39 2.10 -4.44 13.22
C ASN A 39 1.44 -4.20 14.58
N ARG A 40 1.75 -5.05 15.55
CA ARG A 40 1.13 -5.00 16.89
C ARG A 40 1.21 -3.66 17.61
N ARG A 41 2.29 -2.90 17.41
CA ARG A 41 2.58 -1.68 18.17
C ARG A 41 2.06 -0.43 17.46
N HIS A 42 2.14 -0.42 16.14
CA HIS A 42 1.90 0.78 15.34
C HIS A 42 0.60 0.77 14.55
N GLY A 43 -0.03 -0.41 14.34
CA GLY A 43 -1.24 -0.57 13.55
C GLY A 43 -0.92 -1.12 12.16
N TYR A 44 -1.27 -0.40 11.10
CA TYR A 44 -1.17 -0.87 9.72
C TYR A 44 -0.32 0.09 8.88
N ALA A 45 0.79 -0.42 8.35
CA ALA A 45 1.65 0.30 7.42
C ALA A 45 1.16 0.13 5.98
N LEU A 46 1.08 1.22 5.23
CA LEU A 46 0.63 1.20 3.84
C LEU A 46 1.76 0.85 2.87
N SER A 47 1.45 -0.05 1.94
CA SER A 47 2.25 -0.36 0.76
C SER A 47 1.32 -0.54 -0.44
N VAL A 48 1.84 -0.27 -1.62
CA VAL A 48 1.12 -0.48 -2.88
C VAL A 48 1.91 -1.38 -3.82
N GLU A 49 1.19 -2.12 -4.63
CA GLU A 49 1.74 -2.98 -5.67
C GLU A 49 1.14 -2.61 -7.03
N ASN A 50 1.99 -2.41 -8.03
CA ASN A 50 1.59 -2.20 -9.42
C ASN A 50 2.37 -3.17 -10.31
N ALA A 51 1.68 -4.19 -10.85
CA ALA A 51 2.26 -5.22 -11.73
C ALA A 51 3.61 -5.81 -11.26
N GLY A 52 3.75 -6.03 -9.95
CA GLY A 52 4.96 -6.59 -9.34
C GLY A 52 5.98 -5.56 -8.85
N ASP A 53 5.77 -4.25 -9.07
CA ASP A 53 6.51 -3.18 -8.39
C ASP A 53 5.90 -2.90 -7.03
N PHE A 54 6.67 -3.06 -5.95
CA PHE A 54 6.20 -2.90 -4.58
C PHE A 54 6.76 -1.63 -3.97
N ARG A 55 5.88 -0.67 -3.67
CA ARG A 55 6.29 0.58 -3.04
C ARG A 55 5.78 0.69 -1.62
N ARG A 56 6.68 1.08 -0.73
CA ARG A 56 6.31 1.50 0.63
C ARG A 56 5.73 2.90 0.56
N VAL A 57 4.55 3.12 1.15
CA VAL A 57 3.98 4.46 1.21
C VAL A 57 4.47 5.19 2.47
N VAL A 58 4.97 6.41 2.29
CA VAL A 58 5.54 7.25 3.34
C VAL A 58 4.80 8.58 3.45
N ASP A 59 4.87 9.23 4.61
CA ASP A 59 4.32 10.56 4.82
C ASP A 59 5.16 11.66 4.12
N GLY A 60 4.76 12.92 4.28
CA GLY A 60 5.47 14.08 3.71
C GLY A 60 6.90 14.27 4.26
N HIS A 61 7.24 13.65 5.39
CA HIS A 61 8.57 13.65 5.98
C HIS A 61 9.40 12.40 5.60
N GLY A 62 8.86 11.53 4.74
CA GLY A 62 9.52 10.30 4.31
C GLY A 62 9.47 9.16 5.33
N ARG A 63 8.65 9.28 6.38
CA ARG A 63 8.48 8.21 7.39
C ARG A 63 7.37 7.26 6.95
N GLN A 64 7.44 6.01 7.38
CA GLN A 64 6.37 5.04 7.11
C GLN A 64 5.02 5.61 7.55
N LEU A 65 4.05 5.64 6.63
CA LEU A 65 2.68 6.01 6.95
C LEU A 65 2.02 4.86 7.73
N TRP A 66 1.38 5.19 8.84
CA TRP A 66 0.70 4.25 9.73
C TRP A 66 -0.75 4.65 9.95
N PHE A 67 -1.64 3.68 9.82
CA PHE A 67 -3.05 3.79 10.20
C PHE A 67 -3.29 2.99 11.47
N ARG A 68 -4.16 3.48 12.36
CA ARG A 68 -4.49 2.76 13.59
C ARG A 68 -5.36 1.54 13.31
N THR A 69 -6.25 1.64 12.34
CA THR A 69 -7.19 0.58 11.94
C THR A 69 -7.19 0.41 10.43
N VAL A 70 -7.69 -0.73 9.97
CA VAL A 70 -7.95 -0.96 8.54
C VAL A 70 -9.00 0.00 8.02
N ASP A 71 -10.06 0.23 8.80
CA ASP A 71 -11.16 1.13 8.46
C ASP A 71 -10.67 2.55 8.14
N GLN A 72 -9.84 3.11 9.04
CA GLN A 72 -9.21 4.42 8.82
C GLN A 72 -8.37 4.44 7.54
N ALA A 73 -7.64 3.36 7.25
CA ALA A 73 -6.86 3.29 6.01
C ALA A 73 -7.77 3.29 4.77
N LEU A 74 -8.89 2.56 4.82
CA LEU A 74 -9.82 2.48 3.70
C LEU A 74 -10.57 3.80 3.47
N GLU A 75 -10.98 4.50 4.54
CA GLU A 75 -11.61 5.82 4.44
C GLU A 75 -10.70 6.83 3.72
N GLU A 76 -9.42 6.84 4.08
CA GLU A 76 -8.42 7.73 3.47
C GLU A 76 -8.15 7.38 2.00
N LEU A 77 -8.13 6.08 1.68
CA LEU A 77 -7.89 5.58 0.32
C LEU A 77 -9.13 5.64 -0.59
N ALA A 78 -10.33 5.76 -0.04
CA ALA A 78 -11.59 5.73 -0.79
C ALA A 78 -11.68 6.84 -1.86
N ASN A 79 -10.94 7.94 -1.67
CA ASN A 79 -10.91 9.07 -2.58
C ASN A 79 -9.85 8.96 -3.68
N ILE A 80 -9.03 7.89 -3.69
CA ILE A 80 -7.93 7.73 -4.64
C ILE A 80 -8.41 6.89 -5.83
N PRO A 81 -8.44 7.45 -7.06
CA PRO A 81 -8.88 6.73 -8.23
C PRO A 81 -7.90 5.62 -8.62
N TYR A 82 -8.41 4.61 -9.32
CA TYR A 82 -7.62 3.48 -9.88
C TYR A 82 -6.93 2.56 -8.85
N LEU A 83 -7.26 2.71 -7.58
CA LEU A 83 -6.99 1.65 -6.61
C LEU A 83 -7.88 0.43 -6.92
N SER A 84 -7.30 -0.74 -6.70
CA SER A 84 -8.03 -2.00 -6.73
C SER A 84 -9.06 -2.03 -5.60
N GLU A 85 -10.28 -2.49 -5.91
CA GLU A 85 -11.33 -2.77 -4.90
C GLU A 85 -10.88 -3.87 -3.92
N GLU A 86 -9.98 -4.75 -4.36
CA GLU A 86 -9.36 -5.76 -3.52
C GLU A 86 -8.08 -5.22 -2.85
N PHE A 87 -8.00 -5.38 -1.53
CA PHE A 87 -6.80 -5.10 -0.74
C PHE A 87 -6.33 -6.34 0.04
N SER A 88 -5.05 -6.36 0.39
CA SER A 88 -4.45 -7.43 1.18
C SER A 88 -4.04 -6.93 2.56
N ILE A 89 -4.28 -7.73 3.59
CA ILE A 89 -3.68 -7.52 4.91
C ILE A 89 -2.57 -8.55 5.10
N ASP A 90 -1.34 -8.07 5.16
CA ASP A 90 -0.18 -8.88 5.52
C ASP A 90 -0.03 -8.89 7.05
N ARG A 91 -0.08 -10.08 7.66
CA ARG A 91 0.00 -10.27 9.12
C ARG A 91 1.28 -10.98 9.55
N THR A 92 2.29 -11.00 8.69
CA THR A 92 3.55 -11.72 8.92
C THR A 92 4.29 -11.19 10.17
N ASP A 93 4.14 -9.91 10.50
CA ASP A 93 4.78 -9.20 11.64
C ASP A 93 3.78 -8.77 12.76
N TRP A 94 2.67 -9.52 12.93
CA TRP A 94 1.61 -9.20 13.91
C TRP A 94 1.91 -9.64 15.34
#